data_AF-A0A0W0FD03-F1
#
_entry.id   AF-A0A0W0FD03-F1
#
_cell.length_a   1.000
_cell.length_b   1.000
_cell.length_c   1.000
_cell.angle_alpha   90.00
_cell.angle_beta   90.00
_cell.angle_gamma   90.00
#
_symmetry.space_group_name_H-M   'P 1'
#
loop_
_entity.id
_entity.type
_entity.pdbx_description
1 polymer ?
#
loop_
_entity_poly.entity_id
_entity_poly.type
_entity_poly.pdbx_seq_one_letter_code
_entity_poly.pdbx_strand_id
1 'polypeptide(L)'
;MKERADEYTYQFTYLVKQTGYNDAAQIVAFKRGLPRSLALKIMTRPKGAPTTIKDWMDAAILFNESYKQALEYGKTWDEEHGGRKPQRSFRKKEDVAIKQIAEIDQKDYMTKGLCFRCGRAGHRIRDCPDTPKKDE
;
A
#
# COMPACT_ATOMS: atom_id res chain seq x y z
N MET A 1 7.47 8.24 6.82
CA MET A 1 6.37 8.15 7.80
C MET A 1 6.83 8.94 9.00
N LYS A 2 6.37 10.20 9.08
CA LYS A 2 6.74 11.15 10.12
C LYS A 2 5.75 10.94 11.28
N GLU A 3 6.29 10.98 12.49
CA GLU A 3 5.66 10.66 13.78
C GLU A 3 5.69 9.17 14.11
N ARG A 4 6.69 8.85 14.91
CA ARG A 4 7.01 7.54 15.43
C ARG A 4 5.94 7.16 16.46
N ALA A 5 5.58 5.88 16.50
CA ALA A 5 4.54 5.39 17.41
C ALA A 5 4.85 5.67 18.90
N ASP A 6 6.13 5.83 19.26
CA ASP A 6 6.62 6.16 20.60
C ASP A 6 6.16 7.56 21.07
N GLU A 7 6.32 8.58 20.23
CA GLU A 7 5.88 9.96 20.48
C GLU A 7 4.35 10.04 20.58
N TYR A 8 3.64 9.37 19.66
CA TYR A 8 2.19 9.28 19.70
C TYR A 8 1.69 8.58 20.98
N THR A 9 2.31 7.47 21.38
CA THR A 9 1.97 6.80 22.65
C THR A 9 2.19 7.72 23.85
N TYR A 10 3.31 8.46 23.90
CA TYR A 10 3.59 9.37 25.00
C TYR A 10 2.53 10.46 25.12
N GLN A 11 2.19 11.15 24.04
CA GLN A 11 1.15 12.18 24.04
C GLN A 11 -0.21 11.61 24.44
N PHE A 12 -0.54 10.40 23.97
CA PHE A 12 -1.82 9.77 24.29
C PHE A 12 -1.94 9.36 25.77
N THR A 13 -0.84 9.00 26.44
CA THR A 13 -0.88 8.70 27.89
C THR A 13 -1.34 9.89 28.73
N TYR A 14 -1.01 11.11 28.32
CA TYR A 14 -1.47 12.32 28.99
C TYR A 14 -3.00 12.48 28.87
N LEU A 15 -3.55 12.26 27.67
CA LEU A 15 -4.99 12.32 27.41
C LEU A 15 -5.77 11.25 28.17
N VAL A 16 -5.22 10.04 28.27
CA VAL A 16 -5.80 8.94 29.07
C VAL A 16 -5.95 9.35 30.54
N LYS A 17 -4.91 9.98 31.12
CA LYS A 17 -4.93 10.42 32.52
C LYS A 17 -5.94 11.54 32.79
N GLN A 18 -6.18 12.42 31.82
CA GLN A 18 -7.10 13.55 32.01
C GLN A 18 -8.58 13.18 31.83
N THR A 19 -8.88 12.23 30.96
CA THR A 19 -10.27 11.98 30.53
C THR A 19 -11.02 10.97 31.39
N GLY A 20 -10.32 10.06 32.07
CA GLY A 20 -10.96 9.01 32.87
C GLY A 20 -11.83 8.03 32.05
N TYR A 21 -11.72 8.03 30.72
CA TYR A 21 -12.48 7.12 29.85
C TYR A 21 -12.12 5.65 30.09
N ASN A 22 -13.04 4.75 29.76
CA ASN A 22 -12.76 3.31 29.79
C ASN A 22 -11.82 2.87 28.65
N ASP A 23 -11.18 1.72 28.83
CA ASP A 23 -10.22 1.16 27.87
C ASP A 23 -10.81 1.00 26.47
N ALA A 24 -12.09 0.60 26.34
CA ALA A 24 -12.73 0.42 25.05
C ALA A 24 -12.80 1.74 24.25
N ALA A 25 -13.21 2.83 24.89
CA ALA A 25 -13.27 4.16 24.27
C ALA A 25 -11.87 4.68 23.92
N GLN A 26 -10.91 4.48 24.83
CA GLN A 26 -9.51 4.88 24.62
C GLN A 26 -8.87 4.10 23.47
N ILE A 27 -9.13 2.80 23.34
CA ILE A 27 -8.64 1.96 22.25
C ILE A 27 -9.20 2.43 20.91
N VAL A 28 -10.49 2.78 20.83
CA VAL A 28 -11.09 3.31 19.59
C VAL A 28 -10.41 4.61 19.18
N ALA A 29 -10.19 5.53 20.12
CA ALA A 29 -9.50 6.78 19.85
C ALA A 29 -8.03 6.56 19.44
N PHE A 30 -7.33 5.66 20.13
CA PHE A 30 -5.93 5.32 19.84
C PHE A 30 -5.77 4.68 18.45
N LYS A 31 -6.65 3.75 18.09
CA LYS A 31 -6.68 3.14 16.74
C LYS A 31 -6.84 4.16 15.62
N ARG A 32 -7.55 5.26 15.85
CA ARG A 32 -7.76 6.32 14.85
C ARG A 32 -6.51 7.16 14.58
N GLY A 33 -5.62 7.31 15.56
CA GLY A 33 -4.36 8.04 15.37
C GLY A 33 -3.20 7.17 14.89
N LEU A 34 -3.35 5.84 14.87
CA LEU A 34 -2.34 4.94 14.31
C LEU A 34 -2.47 4.79 12.78
N PRO A 35 -1.34 4.59 12.07
CA PRO A 35 -1.36 4.11 10.70
C PRO A 35 -2.12 2.78 10.58
N ARG A 36 -2.99 2.66 9.57
CA ARG A 36 -3.84 1.46 9.36
C ARG A 36 -3.03 0.16 9.32
N SER A 37 -1.86 0.17 8.69
CA SER A 37 -0.96 -0.99 8.60
C SER A 37 -0.48 -1.45 9.98
N LEU A 38 -0.13 -0.51 10.85
CA LEU A 38 0.34 -0.78 12.21
C LEU A 38 -0.80 -1.30 13.09
N ALA A 39 -1.97 -0.66 13.04
CA ALA A 39 -3.14 -1.10 13.78
C ALA A 39 -3.57 -2.54 13.40
N LEU A 40 -3.57 -2.86 12.10
CA LEU A 40 -3.85 -4.22 11.62
C LEU A 40 -2.84 -5.23 12.18
N LYS A 41 -1.54 -4.90 12.14
CA LYS A 41 -0.47 -5.78 12.64
C LYS A 41 -0.60 -6.08 14.14
N ILE A 42 -1.07 -5.10 14.92
CA ILE A 42 -1.37 -5.26 16.35
C ILE A 42 -2.57 -6.18 16.57
N MET A 43 -3.62 -6.08 15.76
CA MET A 43 -4.81 -6.93 15.89
C MET A 43 -4.56 -8.38 15.48
N THR A 44 -3.68 -8.63 14.51
CA THR A 44 -3.39 -9.97 13.99
C THR A 44 -2.23 -10.65 14.70
N ARG A 45 -1.87 -10.20 15.91
CA ARG A 45 -0.82 -10.85 16.71
C ARG A 45 -1.29 -12.25 17.14
N PRO A 46 -0.40 -13.24 17.19
CA PRO A 46 -0.75 -14.60 17.66
C PRO A 46 -1.16 -14.62 19.14
N LYS A 47 -0.73 -13.62 19.94
CA LYS A 47 -1.17 -13.42 21.33
C LYS A 47 -2.65 -12.99 21.44
N GLY A 48 -3.31 -12.70 20.32
CA GLY A 48 -4.67 -12.16 20.26
C GLY A 48 -4.71 -10.63 20.21
N ALA A 49 -5.88 -10.10 19.90
CA ALA A 49 -6.11 -8.66 19.86
C ALA A 49 -6.05 -8.07 21.28
N PRO A 50 -5.28 -7.00 21.52
CA PRO A 50 -5.20 -6.42 22.85
C PRO A 50 -6.53 -5.80 23.29
N THR A 51 -6.85 -5.92 24.58
CA THR A 51 -8.12 -5.43 25.16
C THR A 51 -7.94 -4.25 26.10
N THR A 52 -6.70 -3.93 26.50
CA THR A 52 -6.38 -2.76 27.33
C THR A 52 -5.61 -1.71 26.52
N ILE A 53 -5.79 -0.43 26.85
CA ILE A 53 -5.07 0.65 26.16
C ILE A 53 -3.56 0.50 26.33
N LYS A 54 -3.12 0.00 27.49
CA LYS A 54 -1.71 -0.23 27.80
C LYS A 54 -1.11 -1.29 26.88
N ASP A 55 -1.78 -2.42 26.71
CA ASP A 55 -1.30 -3.48 25.80
C ASP A 55 -1.26 -3.00 24.34
N TRP A 56 -2.17 -2.10 23.96
CA TRP A 56 -2.17 -1.45 22.65
C TRP A 56 -0.94 -0.55 22.45
N MET A 57 -0.59 0.26 23.46
CA MET A 57 0.60 1.11 23.44
C MET A 57 1.88 0.29 23.40
N ASP A 58 2.00 -0.72 24.28
CA ASP A 58 3.17 -1.61 24.36
C ASP A 58 3.36 -2.38 23.03
N ALA A 59 2.26 -2.82 22.42
CA ALA A 59 2.31 -3.45 21.09
C ALA A 59 2.81 -2.49 20.01
N ALA A 60 2.36 -1.23 20.02
CA ALA A 60 2.77 -0.23 19.04
C ALA A 60 4.27 0.09 19.14
N ILE A 61 4.80 0.19 20.37
CA ILE A 61 6.23 0.38 20.64
C ILE A 61 7.03 -0.82 20.11
N LEU A 62 6.63 -2.04 20.47
CA LEU A 62 7.30 -3.27 20.04
C LEU A 62 7.38 -3.38 18.51
N PHE A 63 6.30 -3.04 17.81
CA PHE A 63 6.32 -3.06 16.35
C PHE A 63 7.21 -1.99 15.74
N ASN A 64 7.28 -0.79 16.35
CA ASN A 64 8.18 0.27 15.90
C ASN A 64 9.65 -0.13 16.06
N GLU A 65 10.01 -0.76 17.19
CA GLU A 65 11.35 -1.32 17.41
C GLU A 65 11.66 -2.46 16.43
N SER A 66 10.72 -3.39 16.23
CA SER A 66 10.88 -4.46 15.23
C SER A 66 11.11 -3.92 13.82
N TYR A 67 10.51 -2.77 13.48
CA TYR A 67 10.71 -2.12 12.20
C TYR A 67 12.10 -1.50 12.09
N LYS A 68 12.60 -0.83 13.16
CA LYS A 68 13.98 -0.34 13.22
C LYS A 68 14.98 -1.49 13.06
N GLN A 69 14.78 -2.59 13.78
CA GLN A 69 15.63 -3.77 13.71
C GLN A 69 15.61 -4.42 12.31
N ALA A 70 14.44 -4.53 11.68
CA ALA A 70 14.34 -5.06 10.32
C ALA A 70 15.04 -4.16 9.29
N LEU A 71 14.98 -2.83 9.46
CA LEU A 71 15.71 -1.89 8.61
C LEU A 71 17.23 -2.02 8.80
N GLU A 72 17.70 -2.17 10.04
CA GLU A 72 19.12 -2.39 10.34
C GLU A 72 19.62 -3.72 9.79
N TYR A 73 18.89 -4.81 10.03
CA TYR A 73 19.20 -6.11 9.47
C TYR A 73 19.24 -6.09 7.94
N GLY A 74 18.30 -5.39 7.29
CA GLY A 74 18.31 -5.21 5.84
C GLY A 74 19.57 -4.49 5.33
N LYS A 75 20.05 -3.47 6.06
CA LYS A 75 21.32 -2.80 5.72
C LYS A 75 22.50 -3.75 5.84
N THR A 76 22.61 -4.48 6.95
CA THR A 76 23.71 -5.44 7.17
C THR A 76 23.68 -6.57 6.15
N TRP A 77 22.50 -7.04 5.77
CA TRP A 77 22.34 -8.11 4.77
C TRP A 77 22.75 -7.65 3.36
N ASP A 78 22.37 -6.41 2.97
CA ASP A 78 22.78 -5.78 1.70
C ASP A 78 24.32 -5.59 1.63
N GLU A 79 24.96 -5.27 2.76
CA GLU A 79 26.42 -5.11 2.89
C GLU A 79 27.18 -6.44 2.78
N GLU A 80 26.70 -7.50 3.44
CA GLU A 80 27.37 -8.81 3.47
C GLU A 80 27.19 -9.62 2.16
N HIS A 81 26.03 -9.52 1.51
CA HIS A 81 25.68 -10.36 0.36
C HIS A 81 25.86 -9.66 -1.00
N GLY A 82 26.61 -8.56 -1.05
CA GLY A 82 27.02 -7.93 -2.29
C GLY A 82 25.85 -7.39 -3.12
N GLY A 83 24.99 -6.56 -2.51
CA GLY A 83 24.34 -5.42 -3.16
C GLY A 83 23.70 -5.59 -4.54
N ARG A 84 23.28 -6.78 -4.98
CA ARG A 84 22.31 -6.91 -6.06
C ARG A 84 20.94 -7.00 -5.44
N LYS A 85 20.38 -5.83 -5.10
CA LYS A 85 18.92 -5.71 -5.03
C LYS A 85 18.42 -6.34 -6.34
N PRO A 86 17.55 -7.37 -6.31
CA PRO A 86 16.76 -7.65 -7.49
C PRO A 86 16.19 -6.28 -7.81
N GLN A 87 16.50 -5.79 -8.99
CA GLN A 87 15.75 -4.68 -9.53
C GLN A 87 14.35 -5.28 -9.72
N ARG A 88 13.57 -5.36 -8.63
CA ARG A 88 12.18 -4.99 -8.64
C ARG A 88 12.15 -3.50 -8.98
N SER A 89 12.65 -3.18 -10.18
CA SER A 89 11.70 -2.99 -11.24
C SER A 89 10.51 -3.96 -10.99
N PHE A 90 9.58 -3.51 -10.14
CA PHE A 90 8.40 -3.00 -10.80
C PHE A 90 8.96 -2.18 -11.97
N ARG A 91 9.20 -2.88 -13.09
CA ARG A 91 8.69 -2.38 -14.31
C ARG A 91 7.27 -2.02 -13.85
N LYS A 92 7.06 -0.73 -13.50
CA LYS A 92 6.29 0.09 -14.41
C LYS A 92 6.65 -0.53 -15.74
N LYS A 93 5.86 -1.52 -16.16
CA LYS A 93 5.74 -1.80 -17.57
C LYS A 93 5.42 -0.39 -18.02
N GLU A 94 6.45 0.34 -18.40
CA GLU A 94 6.52 0.94 -19.70
C GLU A 94 5.08 0.93 -20.20
N ASP A 95 4.27 1.90 -19.78
CA ASP A 95 4.03 3.15 -20.52
C ASP A 95 4.19 3.00 -22.06
N VAL A 96 4.05 1.77 -22.55
CA VAL A 96 4.20 1.23 -23.91
C VAL A 96 2.93 0.45 -24.25
N ALA A 97 1.97 0.30 -23.32
CA ALA A 97 0.61 -0.17 -23.61
C ALA A 97 -0.53 0.71 -23.08
N ILE A 98 -0.26 1.77 -22.31
CA ILE A 98 -1.29 2.69 -21.79
C ILE A 98 -0.92 4.15 -22.11
N LYS A 99 -0.51 4.41 -23.36
CA LYS A 99 -0.84 5.69 -24.02
C LYS A 99 -2.06 5.50 -24.91
N GLN A 100 -3.08 4.83 -24.37
CA GLN A 100 -4.38 4.75 -25.01
C GLN A 100 -5.41 5.34 -24.07
N ILE A 101 -5.77 6.59 -24.39
CA ILE A 101 -7.05 7.21 -24.08
C ILE A 101 -7.18 7.71 -22.64
N ALA A 102 -6.48 8.80 -22.34
CA ALA A 102 -6.86 9.70 -21.25
C ALA A 102 -8.17 10.40 -21.63
N GLU A 103 -9.29 9.75 -21.28
CA GLU A 103 -10.64 10.27 -21.07
C GLU A 103 -11.38 11.01 -22.21
N ILE A 104 -10.72 11.42 -23.30
CA ILE A 104 -11.38 12.15 -24.41
C ILE A 104 -11.79 11.25 -25.58
N ASP A 105 -11.21 10.07 -25.80
CA ASP A 105 -11.33 9.40 -27.11
C ASP A 105 -12.20 8.14 -27.16
N GLN A 106 -12.62 7.56 -26.02
CA GLN A 106 -13.34 6.28 -26.07
C GLN A 106 -14.76 6.43 -26.66
N LYS A 107 -15.45 7.54 -26.37
CA LYS A 107 -16.80 7.82 -26.86
C LYS A 107 -16.79 8.23 -28.34
N ASP A 108 -15.77 8.98 -28.74
CA ASP A 108 -15.56 9.42 -30.12
C ASP A 108 -15.22 8.23 -31.03
N TYR A 109 -14.37 7.31 -30.58
CA TYR A 109 -14.07 6.09 -31.32
C TYR A 109 -15.31 5.20 -31.52
N MET A 110 -16.17 5.09 -30.50
CA MET A 110 -17.44 4.36 -30.62
C MET A 110 -18.43 5.06 -31.55
N THR A 111 -18.47 6.40 -31.55
CA THR A 111 -19.37 7.20 -32.39
C THR A 111 -18.91 7.22 -33.85
N LYS A 112 -17.60 7.32 -34.09
CA LYS A 112 -16.97 7.35 -35.42
C LYS A 112 -16.70 5.94 -35.97
N GLY A 113 -16.99 4.88 -35.20
CA GLY A 113 -16.80 3.49 -35.62
C GLY A 113 -15.35 3.14 -35.93
N LEU A 114 -14.39 3.73 -35.21
CA LEU A 114 -12.96 3.54 -35.41
C LEU A 114 -12.46 2.31 -34.65
N CYS A 115 -11.54 1.56 -35.27
CA CYS A 115 -10.90 0.41 -34.65
C CYS A 115 -9.92 0.86 -33.56
N PHE A 116 -10.08 0.32 -32.34
CA PHE A 116 -9.19 0.61 -31.20
C PHE A 116 -7.74 0.11 -31.37
N ARG A 117 -7.46 -0.71 -32.40
CA ARG A 117 -6.11 -1.21 -32.70
C ARG A 117 -5.38 -0.37 -33.74
N CYS A 118 -6.03 -0.04 -34.86
CA CYS A 118 -5.39 0.65 -35.99
C CYS A 118 -5.94 2.06 -36.27
N GLY A 119 -6.99 2.50 -35.56
CA GLY A 119 -7.61 3.82 -35.71
C GLY A 119 -8.46 4.03 -36.96
N ARG A 120 -8.65 3.01 -37.83
CA ARG A 120 -9.43 3.12 -39.07
C ARG A 120 -10.91 2.83 -38.86
N ALA A 121 -11.78 3.53 -39.59
CA ALA A 121 -13.22 3.31 -39.58
C ALA A 121 -13.61 2.01 -40.28
N GLY A 122 -14.78 1.47 -39.93
CA GLY A 122 -15.44 0.39 -40.68
C GLY A 122 -15.19 -1.03 -40.16
N HIS A 123 -14.36 -1.20 -39.13
CA HIS A 123 -14.18 -2.50 -38.46
C HIS A 123 -13.87 -2.31 -36.97
N ARG A 124 -14.15 -3.35 -36.17
CA ARG A 124 -13.80 -3.38 -34.74
C ARG A 124 -12.49 -4.12 -34.54
N ILE A 125 -11.93 -4.02 -33.33
CA ILE A 125 -10.65 -4.64 -32.97
C ILE A 125 -10.57 -6.16 -33.25
N ARG A 126 -11.72 -6.86 -33.25
CA ARG A 126 -11.82 -8.30 -33.55
C ARG A 126 -11.64 -8.63 -35.04
N ASP A 127 -12.03 -7.70 -35.90
CA ASP A 127 -12.04 -7.86 -37.35
C ASP A 127 -10.90 -7.05 -38.01
N CYS A 128 -9.91 -6.65 -37.19
CA CYS A 128 -8.79 -5.84 -37.65
C CYS A 128 -7.85 -6.68 -38.51
N PRO A 129 -7.61 -6.34 -39.79
CA PRO A 129 -6.73 -7.11 -40.67
C PRO A 129 -5.28 -7.15 -40.19
N ASP A 130 -4.87 -6.18 -39.36
CA ASP A 130 -3.57 -6.14 -38.66
C ASP A 130 -3.53 -7.05 -37.40
N THR A 131 -4.37 -8.08 -37.31
CA THR A 131 -4.18 -9.10 -36.27
C THR A 131 -2.86 -9.83 -36.51
N PRO A 132 -1.94 -9.88 -35.53
CA PRO A 132 -0.78 -10.76 -35.66
C PRO A 132 -1.33 -12.18 -35.77
N LYS A 133 -1.12 -12.83 -36.92
CA LYS A 133 -1.34 -14.26 -37.05
C LYS A 133 -0.46 -14.92 -36.00
N LYS A 134 -1.08 -15.67 -35.07
CA LYS A 134 -0.33 -16.65 -34.31
C LYS A 134 0.08 -17.70 -35.32
N ASP A 135 1.34 -17.64 -35.75
CA ASP A 135 1.97 -18.80 -36.35
C ASP A 135 2.09 -19.87 -35.24
N GLU A 136 1.63 -21.07 -35.57
CA GLU A 136 1.58 -22.27 -34.72
C GLU A 136 2.98 -22.77 -34.36
#